data_AF-A0A7S1V8Y3-F1
#
_entry.id   AF-A0A7S1V8Y3-F1
#
_cell.length_a   1.000
_cell.length_b   1.000
_cell.length_c   1.000
_cell.angle_alpha   90.00
_cell.angle_beta   90.00
_cell.angle_gamma   90.00
#
_symmetry.space_group_name_H-M   'P 1'
#
loop_
_entity.id
_entity.type
_entity.pdbx_description
1 polymer ?
#
loop_
_entity_poly.entity_id
_entity_poly.type
_entity_poly.pdbx_seq_one_letter_code
_entity_poly.pdbx_strand_id
1 'polypeptide(L)'
;LKMICRSFALAIALLGASSSNAFSSGPGGCATPNPVDSLHLRTMDPLGPLGAGGFALTMGSVTLSDDGPNNFDPGEEYDISLTADPATPFRGFLIRLAVEGFDDTTSLISSGDVNASPASACGPIGSLGHNSGIEKSDISGKINWEDSVSTINLDVTVVVSNALESIYYISNFVLDVTDTATDPPTKSPV
;
A
#
# COMPACT_ATOMS: atom_id res chain seq x y z
N LEU A 1 50.61 -37.24 18.71
CA LEU A 1 49.30 -37.87 18.41
C LEU A 1 48.23 -36.78 18.58
N LYS A 2 47.57 -36.39 17.48
CA LYS A 2 46.56 -35.32 17.41
C LYS A 2 45.25 -35.80 18.04
N MET A 3 44.58 -34.95 18.81
CA MET A 3 43.14 -35.10 19.02
C MET A 3 42.50 -33.71 19.17
N ILE A 4 42.07 -33.17 18.03
CA ILE A 4 41.26 -31.96 17.91
C ILE A 4 39.82 -32.40 18.21
N CYS A 5 39.35 -32.10 19.42
CA CYS A 5 37.95 -32.29 19.80
C CYS A 5 37.14 -31.14 19.19
N ARG A 6 36.54 -31.38 18.01
CA ARG A 6 35.60 -30.44 17.38
C ARG A 6 34.25 -30.60 18.06
N SER A 7 33.97 -29.75 19.06
CA SER A 7 32.62 -29.59 19.59
C SER A 7 31.76 -28.89 18.54
N PHE A 8 30.94 -29.66 17.84
CA PHE A 8 29.92 -29.18 16.91
C PHE A 8 28.73 -28.70 17.75
N ALA A 9 28.64 -27.40 18.02
CA ALA A 9 27.45 -26.80 18.62
C ALA A 9 26.37 -26.69 17.54
N LEU A 10 25.44 -27.64 17.54
CA LEU A 10 24.23 -27.58 16.72
C LEU A 10 23.25 -26.60 17.39
N ALA A 11 23.34 -25.33 17.02
CA ALA A 11 22.32 -24.34 17.36
C ALA A 11 21.05 -24.68 16.57
N ILE A 12 20.10 -25.35 17.23
CA ILE A 12 18.74 -25.50 16.71
C ILE A 12 18.11 -24.11 16.78
N ALA A 13 18.17 -23.38 15.67
CA ALA A 13 17.34 -22.21 15.46
C ALA A 13 15.90 -22.72 15.41
N LEU A 14 15.17 -22.60 16.53
CA LEU A 14 13.71 -22.60 16.50
C LEU A 14 13.29 -21.41 15.66
N LEU A 15 13.16 -21.62 14.35
CA LEU A 15 12.35 -20.79 13.48
C LEU A 15 10.91 -20.98 13.95
N GLY A 16 10.53 -20.18 14.95
CA GLY A 16 9.15 -20.02 15.35
C GLY A 16 8.39 -19.47 14.15
N ALA A 17 7.73 -20.35 13.42
CA ALA A 17 6.70 -19.97 12.47
C ALA A 17 5.50 -19.47 13.29
N SER A 18 5.62 -18.25 13.81
CA SER A 18 4.48 -17.52 14.35
C SER A 18 3.53 -17.31 13.18
N SER A 19 2.44 -18.07 13.14
CA SER A 19 1.37 -17.92 12.17
C SER A 19 0.67 -16.58 12.39
N SER A 20 1.28 -15.55 11.81
CA SER A 20 0.71 -14.22 11.68
C SER A 20 -0.42 -14.32 10.66
N ASN A 21 -1.64 -14.38 11.14
CA ASN A 21 -2.80 -14.44 10.25
C ASN A 21 -3.04 -13.04 9.66
N ALA A 22 -3.29 -12.93 8.37
CA ALA A 22 -4.09 -11.86 7.80
C ALA A 22 -5.41 -12.49 7.36
N PHE A 23 -6.50 -11.71 7.29
CA PHE A 23 -7.78 -12.25 6.87
C PHE A 23 -7.67 -12.82 5.45
N SER A 24 -8.18 -14.03 5.24
CA SER A 24 -8.00 -14.74 3.97
C SER A 24 -8.87 -14.20 2.84
N SER A 25 -9.80 -13.28 3.12
CA SER A 25 -10.82 -12.79 2.19
C SER A 25 -10.67 -11.32 1.80
N GLY A 26 -9.62 -10.65 2.29
CA GLY A 26 -9.33 -9.25 1.99
C GLY A 26 -9.56 -8.29 3.17
N PRO A 27 -9.56 -6.97 2.90
CA PRO A 27 -9.63 -5.95 3.94
C PRO A 27 -10.97 -5.97 4.66
N GLY A 28 -10.92 -5.75 5.98
CA GLY A 28 -12.08 -5.88 6.87
C GLY A 28 -13.07 -4.72 6.87
N GLY A 29 -12.63 -3.58 6.36
CA GLY A 29 -13.38 -2.33 6.35
C GLY A 29 -12.88 -1.42 5.24
N CYS A 30 -13.49 -0.23 5.15
CA CYS A 30 -13.10 0.80 4.22
C CYS A 30 -13.59 2.18 4.70
N ALA A 31 -13.19 2.57 5.91
CA ALA A 31 -13.46 3.90 6.44
C ALA A 31 -12.26 4.85 6.18
N THR A 32 -12.50 6.14 5.96
CA THR A 32 -11.44 7.16 6.08
C THR A 32 -11.38 7.67 7.52
N PRO A 33 -10.20 8.06 8.03
CA PRO A 33 -8.86 7.90 7.44
C PRO A 33 -8.22 6.54 7.74
N ASN A 34 -8.96 5.64 8.38
CA ASN A 34 -8.47 4.35 8.87
C ASN A 34 -9.17 3.22 8.11
N PRO A 35 -8.63 2.80 6.96
CA PRO A 35 -9.34 1.94 6.04
C PRO A 35 -9.36 0.47 6.50
N VAL A 36 -8.66 0.14 7.59
CA VAL A 36 -8.80 -1.14 8.28
C VAL A 36 -9.34 -0.87 9.68
N ASP A 37 -10.57 -1.28 9.93
CA ASP A 37 -11.23 -1.15 11.23
C ASP A 37 -11.69 -2.52 11.77
N SER A 38 -12.21 -2.52 13.00
CA SER A 38 -12.95 -3.65 13.59
C SER A 38 -12.12 -4.94 13.78
N LEU A 39 -12.78 -6.10 13.84
CA LEU A 39 -12.28 -7.47 14.11
C LEU A 39 -11.04 -7.91 13.30
N HIS A 40 -10.62 -7.10 12.33
CA HIS A 40 -9.43 -7.30 11.51
C HIS A 40 -8.18 -6.66 12.10
N LEU A 41 -8.29 -5.85 13.17
CA LEU A 41 -7.17 -5.37 13.98
C LEU A 41 -7.43 -5.67 15.47
N ARG A 42 -6.43 -6.18 16.18
CA ARG A 42 -6.47 -6.48 17.62
C ARG A 42 -6.00 -5.31 18.48
N THR A 43 -5.14 -4.47 17.92
CA THR A 43 -4.67 -3.20 18.50
C THR A 43 -5.09 -2.07 17.55
N MET A 44 -5.49 -0.91 18.09
CA MET A 44 -6.09 0.17 17.30
C MET A 44 -5.13 1.29 16.89
N ASP A 45 -3.87 1.25 17.33
CA ASP A 45 -2.89 2.28 16.98
C ASP A 45 -1.85 1.76 15.97
N PRO A 46 -1.66 2.44 14.82
CA PRO A 46 -0.60 2.11 13.87
C PRO A 46 0.77 2.39 14.48
N LEU A 47 1.80 1.66 14.03
CA LEU A 47 3.18 1.88 14.47
C LEU A 47 3.84 3.11 13.82
N GLY A 48 3.21 3.69 12.79
CA GLY A 48 3.67 4.88 12.08
C GLY A 48 3.29 4.90 10.60
N PRO A 49 3.87 5.82 9.82
CA PRO A 49 3.73 5.85 8.36
C PRO A 49 4.40 4.65 7.70
N LEU A 50 4.06 4.37 6.44
CA LEU A 50 4.66 3.28 5.66
C LEU A 50 6.18 3.32 5.67
N GLY A 51 6.78 4.51 5.47
CA GLY A 51 8.23 4.69 5.47
C GLY A 51 8.91 4.27 6.78
N ALA A 52 8.24 4.42 7.93
CA ALA A 52 8.77 3.96 9.21
C ALA A 52 8.80 2.43 9.34
N GLY A 53 7.93 1.74 8.60
CA GLY A 53 7.87 0.28 8.53
C GLY A 53 8.73 -0.34 7.42
N GLY A 54 9.47 0.48 6.65
CA GLY A 54 10.23 0.00 5.49
C GLY A 54 9.35 -0.29 4.26
N PHE A 55 8.19 0.35 4.15
CA PHE A 55 7.30 0.24 3.00
C PHE A 55 7.38 1.48 2.12
N ALA A 56 7.27 1.29 0.81
CA ALA A 56 7.23 2.38 -0.14
C ALA A 56 6.07 2.16 -1.13
N LEU A 57 5.25 3.19 -1.33
CA LEU A 57 4.27 3.23 -2.40
C LEU A 57 4.83 4.07 -3.54
N THR A 58 4.82 3.53 -4.75
CA THR A 58 5.22 4.24 -5.97
C THR A 58 4.06 4.37 -6.93
N MET A 59 4.02 5.49 -7.65
CA MET A 59 3.10 5.72 -8.76
C MET A 59 3.95 6.13 -9.98
N GLY A 60 3.91 5.31 -11.04
CA GLY A 60 4.91 5.34 -12.11
C GLY A 60 6.32 5.13 -11.54
N SER A 61 7.22 6.08 -11.78
CA SER A 61 8.59 6.08 -11.25
C SER A 61 8.77 6.87 -9.96
N VAL A 62 7.71 7.48 -9.43
CA VAL A 62 7.76 8.39 -8.28
C VAL A 62 7.39 7.63 -7.01
N THR A 63 8.25 7.69 -5.99
CA THR A 63 7.89 7.25 -4.64
C THR A 63 7.08 8.33 -3.95
N LEU A 64 5.90 7.99 -3.45
CA LEU A 64 5.02 8.94 -2.79
C LEU A 64 5.57 9.35 -1.43
N SER A 65 5.38 10.62 -1.07
CA SER A 65 5.76 11.19 0.22
C SER A 65 4.53 11.52 1.06
N ASP A 66 4.61 11.24 2.36
CA ASP A 66 3.62 11.67 3.37
C ASP A 66 3.72 13.16 3.72
N ASP A 67 4.80 13.85 3.31
CA ASP A 67 5.12 15.22 3.74
C ASP A 67 4.59 16.31 2.78
N GLY A 68 3.83 15.93 1.74
CA GLY A 68 3.30 16.90 0.78
C GLY A 68 2.55 16.28 -0.39
N PRO A 69 2.05 17.14 -1.31
CA PRO A 69 1.37 16.68 -2.49
C PRO A 69 2.33 16.00 -3.47
N ASN A 70 1.82 14.96 -4.11
CA ASN A 70 2.50 14.22 -5.18
C ASN A 70 1.77 14.58 -6.49
N ASN A 71 2.49 15.20 -7.43
CA ASN A 71 1.89 15.77 -8.63
C ASN A 71 1.79 14.74 -9.76
N PHE A 72 0.64 14.68 -10.42
CA PHE A 72 0.38 13.82 -11.56
C PHE A 72 -0.51 14.52 -12.60
N ASP A 73 -0.42 14.09 -13.85
CA ASP A 73 -1.25 14.61 -14.93
C ASP A 73 -2.59 13.84 -14.97
N PRO A 74 -3.73 14.54 -15.17
CA PRO A 74 -5.03 13.90 -15.32
C PRO A 74 -5.14 13.10 -16.62
N GLY A 75 -5.95 12.04 -16.60
CA GLY A 75 -6.26 11.17 -17.74
C GLY A 75 -5.14 10.19 -18.11
N GLU A 76 -4.02 10.21 -17.38
CA GLU A 76 -2.93 9.27 -17.55
C GLU A 76 -3.12 8.04 -16.64
N GLU A 77 -2.76 6.86 -17.16
CA GLU A 77 -2.72 5.63 -16.40
C GLU A 77 -1.32 5.44 -15.81
N TYR A 78 -1.25 5.35 -14.47
CA TYR A 78 0.00 5.11 -13.75
C TYR A 78 0.00 3.70 -13.16
N ASP A 79 1.13 3.00 -13.29
CA ASP A 79 1.36 1.78 -12.51
C ASP A 79 1.55 2.17 -11.04
N ILE A 80 0.83 1.53 -10.13
CA ILE A 80 1.02 1.68 -8.69
C ILE A 80 1.70 0.42 -8.14
N SER A 81 2.69 0.60 -7.27
CA SER A 81 3.35 -0.53 -6.59
C SER A 81 3.59 -0.22 -5.14
N LEU A 82 3.25 -1.18 -4.28
CA LEU A 82 3.63 -1.16 -2.87
C LEU A 82 4.74 -2.18 -2.70
N THR A 83 5.88 -1.75 -2.17
CA THR A 83 7.04 -2.59 -1.91
C THR A 83 7.41 -2.56 -0.43
N ALA A 84 8.10 -3.61 0.02
CA ALA A 84 8.58 -3.76 1.38
C ALA A 84 10.08 -4.03 1.43
N ASP A 85 10.72 -3.56 2.49
CA ASP A 85 12.06 -4.01 2.88
C ASP A 85 12.04 -5.55 3.04
N PRO A 86 13.03 -6.28 2.47
CA PRO A 86 13.13 -7.73 2.64
C PRO A 86 13.12 -8.23 4.10
N ALA A 87 13.49 -7.38 5.06
CA ALA A 87 13.45 -7.69 6.49
C ALA A 87 12.03 -7.57 7.09
N THR A 88 11.11 -6.87 6.42
CA THR A 88 9.76 -6.57 6.93
C THR A 88 8.68 -6.83 5.88
N PRO A 89 8.48 -8.08 5.45
CA PRO A 89 7.42 -8.40 4.51
C PRO A 89 6.03 -8.18 5.14
N PHE A 90 5.00 -8.02 4.29
CA PHE A 90 3.62 -7.79 4.74
C PHE A 90 2.68 -8.91 4.30
N ARG A 91 1.51 -9.01 4.94
CA ARG A 91 0.52 -10.05 4.67
C ARG A 91 -0.82 -9.48 4.23
N GLY A 92 -1.20 -8.32 4.77
CA GLY A 92 -2.39 -7.59 4.36
C GLY A 92 -2.03 -6.20 3.86
N PHE A 93 -2.83 -5.68 2.95
CA PHE A 93 -2.81 -4.28 2.59
C PHE A 93 -4.19 -3.82 2.12
N LEU A 94 -4.39 -2.52 2.13
CA LEU A 94 -5.47 -1.81 1.46
C LEU A 94 -4.94 -0.45 0.98
N ILE A 95 -5.09 -0.20 -0.31
CA ILE A 95 -4.93 1.10 -0.96
C ILE A 95 -6.32 1.54 -1.38
N ARG A 96 -6.74 2.75 -1.01
CA ARG A 96 -8.03 3.28 -1.44
C ARG A 96 -7.98 4.77 -1.74
N LEU A 97 -8.83 5.19 -2.65
CA LEU A 97 -9.11 6.59 -2.90
C LEU A 97 -10.06 7.10 -1.82
N ALA A 98 -9.70 8.20 -1.17
CA ALA A 98 -10.50 8.85 -0.15
C ALA A 98 -11.23 10.06 -0.76
N VAL A 99 -12.11 9.76 -1.72
CA VAL A 99 -12.98 10.72 -2.38
C VAL A 99 -14.41 10.47 -1.94
N GLU A 100 -15.08 11.48 -1.39
CA GLU A 100 -16.49 11.36 -0.99
C GLU A 100 -17.42 11.68 -2.16
N GLY A 101 -18.49 10.89 -2.30
CA GLY A 101 -19.62 11.22 -3.18
C GLY A 101 -19.46 10.88 -4.66
N PHE A 102 -18.41 10.14 -5.04
CA PHE A 102 -18.16 9.68 -6.40
C PHE A 102 -18.00 8.15 -6.46
N ASP A 103 -18.40 7.54 -7.58
CA ASP A 103 -18.06 6.16 -7.91
C ASP A 103 -16.77 6.18 -8.71
N ASP A 104 -15.69 5.73 -8.09
CA ASP A 104 -14.33 5.70 -8.63
C ASP A 104 -13.78 4.26 -8.65
N THR A 105 -14.67 3.26 -8.70
CA THR A 105 -14.30 1.83 -8.75
C THR A 105 -13.39 1.46 -9.91
N THR A 106 -13.43 2.23 -11.01
CA THR A 106 -12.57 2.04 -12.18
C THR A 106 -11.24 2.76 -12.09
N SER A 107 -11.08 3.68 -11.14
CA SER A 107 -9.90 4.53 -11.02
C SER A 107 -8.72 3.82 -10.38
N LEU A 108 -8.93 2.72 -9.65
CA LEU A 108 -7.86 1.91 -9.07
C LEU A 108 -8.16 0.41 -9.29
N ILE A 109 -7.34 -0.24 -10.12
CA ILE A 109 -7.56 -1.61 -10.56
C ILE A 109 -6.30 -2.48 -10.37
N SER A 110 -6.48 -3.78 -10.21
CA SER A 110 -5.34 -4.73 -10.19
C SER A 110 -4.75 -4.85 -11.60
N SER A 111 -3.43 -4.83 -11.71
CA SER A 111 -2.68 -4.98 -12.98
C SER A 111 -2.40 -6.46 -13.32
N GLY A 112 -3.23 -7.39 -12.82
CA GLY A 112 -3.02 -8.84 -12.97
C GLY A 112 -2.19 -9.45 -11.84
N ASP A 113 -1.95 -8.70 -10.76
CA ASP A 113 -1.28 -9.19 -9.57
C ASP A 113 -2.13 -10.25 -8.87
N VAL A 114 -1.56 -11.45 -8.70
CA VAL A 114 -2.27 -12.60 -8.11
C VAL A 114 -2.60 -12.43 -6.63
N ASN A 115 -1.96 -11.47 -5.96
CA ASN A 115 -2.11 -11.17 -4.54
C ASN A 115 -2.99 -9.95 -4.26
N ALA A 116 -3.43 -9.24 -5.31
CA ALA A 116 -4.21 -8.02 -5.23
C ALA A 116 -5.54 -8.14 -5.98
N SER A 117 -6.62 -7.67 -5.36
CA SER A 117 -7.94 -7.60 -5.98
C SER A 117 -8.68 -6.34 -5.53
N PRO A 118 -9.68 -5.86 -6.29
CA PRO A 118 -10.57 -4.81 -5.82
C PRO A 118 -11.14 -5.13 -4.44
N ALA A 119 -11.14 -4.15 -3.53
CA ALA A 119 -11.62 -4.35 -2.17
C ALA A 119 -13.13 -4.15 -2.09
N SER A 120 -13.91 -5.23 -2.22
CA SER A 120 -15.37 -5.16 -2.23
C SER A 120 -15.99 -4.49 -0.99
N ALA A 121 -15.30 -4.51 0.15
CA ALA A 121 -15.69 -3.81 1.37
C ALA A 121 -15.78 -2.27 1.20
N CYS A 122 -15.13 -1.73 0.18
CA CYS A 122 -15.13 -0.32 -0.16
C CYS A 122 -16.33 0.14 -1.00
N GLY A 123 -17.16 -0.78 -1.50
CA GLY A 123 -18.32 -0.42 -2.30
C GLY A 123 -17.91 0.34 -3.58
N PRO A 124 -18.48 1.54 -3.85
CA PRO A 124 -18.18 2.31 -5.05
C PRO A 124 -16.83 3.04 -4.99
N ILE A 125 -15.98 2.75 -3.99
CA ILE A 125 -14.69 3.41 -3.81
C ILE A 125 -13.58 2.63 -4.53
N GLY A 126 -12.81 3.31 -5.37
CA GLY A 126 -11.60 2.85 -6.02
C GLY A 126 -10.61 2.34 -5.01
N SER A 127 -10.39 1.03 -5.00
CA SER A 127 -9.66 0.35 -3.93
C SER A 127 -8.99 -0.92 -4.40
N LEU A 128 -7.81 -1.19 -3.86
CA LEU A 128 -7.02 -2.39 -4.09
C LEU A 128 -6.61 -2.98 -2.75
N GLY A 129 -6.96 -4.24 -2.51
CA GLY A 129 -6.65 -4.93 -1.28
C GLY A 129 -6.03 -6.31 -1.52
N HIS A 130 -5.45 -6.87 -0.47
CA HIS A 130 -5.00 -8.26 -0.48
C HIS A 130 -6.18 -9.23 -0.72
N ASN A 131 -5.91 -10.38 -1.34
CA ASN A 131 -6.89 -11.46 -1.53
C ASN A 131 -6.51 -12.76 -0.81
N SER A 132 -5.39 -12.75 -0.07
CA SER A 132 -4.88 -13.88 0.68
C SER A 132 -3.98 -13.40 1.83
N GLY A 133 -3.80 -14.22 2.86
CA GLY A 133 -2.90 -13.96 3.98
C GLY A 133 -1.44 -14.41 3.76
N ILE A 134 -1.07 -14.71 2.50
CA ILE A 134 0.29 -15.09 2.12
C ILE A 134 1.21 -13.88 2.32
N GLU A 135 2.45 -14.14 2.70
CA GLU A 135 3.49 -13.12 2.83
C GLU A 135 3.91 -12.56 1.48
N LYS A 136 4.11 -11.24 1.41
CA LYS A 136 4.35 -10.47 0.20
C LYS A 136 5.50 -9.50 0.44
N SER A 137 6.33 -9.33 -0.58
CA SER A 137 7.35 -8.28 -0.67
C SER A 137 6.89 -7.10 -1.51
N ASP A 138 5.94 -7.35 -2.40
CA ASP A 138 5.48 -6.41 -3.41
C ASP A 138 4.05 -6.74 -3.84
N ILE A 139 3.32 -5.70 -4.24
CA ILE A 139 2.12 -5.80 -5.06
C ILE A 139 2.13 -4.73 -6.14
N SER A 140 1.31 -4.94 -7.17
CA SER A 140 1.13 -3.99 -8.26
C SER A 140 -0.35 -3.79 -8.64
N GLY A 141 -0.63 -2.61 -9.17
CA GLY A 141 -1.93 -2.19 -9.68
C GLY A 141 -1.78 -1.10 -10.73
N LYS A 142 -2.91 -0.55 -11.16
CA LYS A 142 -2.99 0.63 -12.02
C LYS A 142 -3.97 1.64 -11.43
N ILE A 143 -3.62 2.91 -11.53
CA ILE A 143 -4.49 4.02 -11.18
C ILE A 143 -4.69 4.90 -12.42
N ASN A 144 -5.94 5.28 -12.70
CA ASN A 144 -6.28 6.28 -13.71
C ASN A 144 -7.27 7.27 -13.08
N TRP A 145 -6.95 8.56 -13.18
CA TRP A 145 -7.83 9.64 -12.73
C TRP A 145 -8.02 10.70 -13.80
N GLU A 146 -9.23 10.80 -14.33
CA GLU A 146 -9.56 11.65 -15.48
C GLU A 146 -9.84 13.12 -15.09
N ASP A 147 -10.19 13.40 -13.83
CA ASP A 147 -10.61 14.75 -13.43
C ASP A 147 -9.42 15.67 -13.12
N SER A 148 -9.33 16.79 -13.85
CA SER A 148 -8.18 17.70 -13.89
C SER A 148 -8.12 18.78 -12.80
N VAL A 149 -9.03 18.76 -11.82
CA VAL A 149 -9.19 19.87 -10.85
C VAL A 149 -9.31 19.41 -9.40
N SER A 150 -8.78 18.24 -9.05
CA SER A 150 -8.93 17.69 -7.69
C SER A 150 -7.60 17.28 -7.06
N THR A 151 -7.43 17.70 -5.80
CA THR A 151 -6.58 16.99 -4.84
C THR A 151 -7.31 15.72 -4.41
N ILE A 152 -6.63 14.58 -4.50
CA ILE A 152 -7.15 13.28 -4.10
C ILE A 152 -6.33 12.77 -2.92
N ASN A 153 -7.00 12.23 -1.91
CA ASN A 153 -6.32 11.54 -0.84
C ASN A 153 -6.25 10.04 -1.17
N LEU A 154 -5.09 9.44 -0.97
CA LEU A 154 -4.85 8.01 -1.12
C LEU A 154 -4.49 7.44 0.25
N ASP A 155 -5.43 6.72 0.86
CA ASP A 155 -5.21 6.07 2.16
C ASP A 155 -4.57 4.70 1.90
N VAL A 156 -3.44 4.42 2.55
CA VAL A 156 -2.75 3.14 2.44
C VAL A 156 -2.52 2.56 3.82
N THR A 157 -2.96 1.32 4.00
CA THR A 157 -2.66 0.52 5.20
C THR A 157 -1.91 -0.73 4.82
N VAL A 158 -0.85 -1.03 5.57
CA VAL A 158 -0.04 -2.25 5.43
C VAL A 158 -0.04 -3.01 6.75
N VAL A 159 -0.40 -4.29 6.70
CA VAL A 159 -0.46 -5.18 7.87
C VAL A 159 0.64 -6.23 7.76
N VAL A 160 1.57 -6.20 8.72
CA VAL A 160 2.67 -7.15 8.85
C VAL A 160 2.21 -8.40 9.59
N SER A 161 1.51 -8.22 10.70
CA SER A 161 1.01 -9.31 11.54
C SER A 161 -0.33 -8.97 12.19
N ASN A 162 -1.17 -9.99 12.36
CA ASN A 162 -2.42 -9.93 13.13
C ASN A 162 -2.58 -11.16 14.04
N ALA A 163 -1.51 -11.51 14.76
CA ALA A 163 -1.50 -12.68 15.63
C ALA A 163 -2.18 -12.38 16.98
N LEU A 164 -1.41 -11.94 17.97
CA LEU A 164 -1.92 -11.52 19.28
C LEU A 164 -2.13 -10.00 19.33
N GLU A 165 -1.27 -9.27 18.63
CA GLU A 165 -1.34 -7.83 18.40
C GLU A 165 -1.31 -7.57 16.90
N SER A 166 -1.81 -6.41 16.48
CA SER A 166 -1.71 -5.97 15.09
C SER A 166 -0.48 -5.10 14.92
N ILE A 167 0.39 -5.52 14.01
CA ILE A 167 1.55 -4.74 13.57
C ILE A 167 1.18 -4.20 12.19
N TYR A 168 0.94 -2.90 12.11
CA TYR A 168 0.51 -2.24 10.87
C TYR A 168 0.94 -0.78 10.81
N TYR A 169 0.96 -0.26 9.59
CA TYR A 169 1.41 1.08 9.24
C TYR A 169 0.37 1.73 8.33
N ILE A 170 0.19 3.04 8.47
CA ILE A 170 -0.79 3.81 7.69
C ILE A 170 -0.12 5.08 7.15
N SER A 171 -0.30 5.32 5.87
CA SER A 171 0.07 6.57 5.19
C SER A 171 -1.15 7.17 4.51
N ASN A 172 -1.19 8.49 4.43
CA ASN A 172 -2.25 9.24 3.75
C ASN A 172 -1.55 10.15 2.76
N PHE A 173 -1.51 9.75 1.50
CA PHE A 173 -0.84 10.52 0.46
C PHE A 173 -1.80 11.52 -0.15
N VAL A 174 -1.32 12.74 -0.35
CA VAL A 174 -2.05 13.76 -1.10
C VAL A 174 -1.56 13.70 -2.55
N LEU A 175 -2.47 13.50 -3.49
CA LEU A 175 -2.20 13.53 -4.93
C LEU A 175 -2.77 14.83 -5.48
N ASP A 176 -1.92 15.69 -6.03
CA ASP A 176 -2.36 16.87 -6.75
C ASP A 176 -2.42 16.54 -8.24
N VAL A 177 -3.64 16.45 -8.78
CA VAL A 177 -3.87 16.19 -10.19
C VAL A 177 -4.03 17.53 -10.89
N THR A 178 -2.94 18.02 -11.48
CA THR A 178 -2.90 19.32 -12.14
C THR A 178 -2.39 19.16 -13.56
N ASP A 179 -3.09 19.75 -14.52
CA ASP A 179 -2.64 19.82 -15.91
C ASP A 179 -1.36 20.68 -16.01
N THR A 180 -0.20 20.04 -16.17
CA THR A 180 1.07 20.75 -16.36
C THR A 180 1.23 21.34 -17.77
N ALA A 181 0.30 21.11 -18.70
CA ALA A 181 0.44 21.44 -20.12
C ALA A 181 0.11 22.89 -20.53
N THR A 182 0.03 23.86 -19.61
CA THR A 182 -0.31 25.26 -19.94
C THR A 182 0.77 26.27 -19.62
N ASP A 183 1.92 26.18 -20.30
CA ASP A 183 2.60 27.40 -20.75
C ASP A 183 2.42 27.52 -22.27
N PRO A 184 1.60 28.46 -22.78
CA PRO A 184 1.57 28.71 -24.22
C PRO A 184 2.98 29.16 -24.65
N PRO A 185 3.47 28.73 -25.82
CA PRO A 185 4.79 29.14 -26.29
C PRO A 185 4.84 30.67 -26.32
N THR A 186 5.74 31.25 -25.52
CA THR A 186 6.03 32.68 -25.54
C THR A 186 6.38 33.06 -26.96
N LYS A 187 5.45 33.72 -27.67
CA LYS A 187 5.75 34.27 -29.00
C LYS A 187 6.95 35.18 -28.83
N SER A 188 8.07 34.82 -29.47
CA SER A 188 9.23 35.71 -29.57
C SER A 188 8.77 37.02 -30.21
N PRO A 189 9.13 38.18 -29.65
CA PRO A 189 8.87 39.45 -30.32
C PRO A 189 9.60 39.47 -31.67
N VAL A 190 8.85 39.78 -32.73
CA VAL A 190 9.36 40.02 -34.10
C VAL A 190 10.09 41.34 -34.14
#